data_AF-A0A4R5C0N0-F1
#
_entry.id   AF-A0A4R5C0N0-F1
#
_cell.length_a   1.000
_cell.length_b   1.000
_cell.length_c   1.000
_cell.angle_alpha   90.00
_cell.angle_beta   90.00
_cell.angle_gamma   90.00
#
_symmetry.space_group_name_H-M   'P 1'
#
loop_
_entity.id
_entity.type
_entity.pdbx_description
1 polymer ?
#
loop_
_entity_poly.entity_id
_entity_poly.type
_entity_poly.pdbx_seq_one_letter_code
_entity_poly.pdbx_strand_id
1 'polypeptide(L)'
;MLGWRAPGRGSPWARKLAGWTQQQLAARLCVSTSLVKKVEQGRTPPSPAFVAACAKVFGVDTRELHGVRVSDAVEDFHSERADIPQLREALHAFDDPRPTAPELGPHELRVLLDRSERLRAGQRYDDLARGLPQVLHHLYLLAERTAPGTSGGEQARALLHDASRLSTSVVGRFGHPDLAAIASERHVALAPATGDPLRVAVSDWHRSSHFLQAGHYSAGLRLLDRSLRRIAEHRDGRALGVQAQLHLRAAVLAARSGDAGRADDHMRSSREAIGRGAVATPYFNTGERAPRRRALVRGRGRARWPGFSRRPEAT
;
A
#
# COMPACT_ATOMS: atom_id res chain seq x y z
N MET A 1 -23.99 17.28 17.12
CA MET A 1 -24.44 18.21 16.05
C MET A 1 -23.39 19.26 15.66
N LEU A 2 -22.16 19.24 16.20
CA LEU A 2 -21.15 20.30 15.98
C LEU A 2 -20.44 20.30 14.61
N GLY A 3 -20.47 19.21 13.83
CA GLY A 3 -19.68 19.09 12.59
C GLY A 3 -20.20 19.85 11.36
N TRP A 4 -21.49 20.15 11.27
CA TRP A 4 -22.07 20.80 10.07
C TRP A 4 -21.82 22.32 9.98
N ARG A 5 -21.37 22.94 11.09
CA ARG A 5 -21.11 24.38 11.22
C ARG A 5 -19.63 24.74 11.30
N ALA A 6 -18.73 23.77 11.46
CA ALA A 6 -17.29 24.06 11.47
C ALA A 6 -16.85 24.56 10.08
N PRO A 7 -15.90 25.50 9.99
CA PRO A 7 -15.33 25.94 8.71
C PRO A 7 -14.54 24.77 8.08
N GLY A 8 -15.25 23.90 7.38
CA GLY A 8 -14.68 22.70 6.79
C GLY A 8 -15.75 21.87 6.08
N ARG A 9 -15.63 21.75 4.76
CA ARG A 9 -16.15 20.68 3.90
C ARG A 9 -17.61 20.19 4.07
N GLY A 10 -18.55 21.02 4.52
CA GLY A 10 -19.99 20.72 4.48
C GLY A 10 -20.62 20.76 3.07
N SER A 11 -21.93 20.46 2.94
CA SER A 11 -22.69 20.56 1.67
C SER A 11 -22.45 21.85 0.86
N PRO A 12 -22.39 23.06 1.47
CA PRO A 12 -22.08 24.29 0.73
C PRO A 12 -20.68 24.28 0.11
N TRP A 13 -19.70 23.68 0.77
CA TRP A 13 -18.33 23.56 0.27
C TRP A 13 -18.24 22.54 -0.86
N ALA A 14 -18.82 21.35 -0.68
CA ALA A 14 -18.83 20.30 -1.71
C ALA A 14 -19.55 20.75 -2.98
N ARG A 15 -20.66 21.48 -2.85
CA ARG A 15 -21.38 22.10 -3.97
C ARG A 15 -20.51 23.10 -4.73
N LYS A 16 -19.81 23.99 -4.01
CA LYS A 16 -18.94 25.00 -4.61
C LYS A 16 -17.74 24.36 -5.32
N LEU A 17 -17.14 23.34 -4.73
CA LEU A 17 -16.04 22.57 -5.32
C LEU A 17 -16.48 21.86 -6.62
N ALA A 18 -17.71 21.33 -6.63
CA ALA A 18 -18.32 20.71 -7.81
C ALA A 18 -18.84 21.74 -8.85
N GLY A 19 -18.70 23.04 -8.59
CA GLY A 19 -19.15 24.11 -9.48
C GLY A 19 -20.67 24.22 -9.63
N TRP A 20 -21.46 23.70 -8.68
CA TRP A 20 -22.91 23.66 -8.79
C TRP A 20 -23.61 24.85 -8.14
N THR A 21 -24.73 25.28 -8.71
CA THR A 21 -25.67 26.21 -8.05
C THR A 21 -26.54 25.48 -7.03
N GLN A 22 -27.18 26.21 -6.12
CA GLN A 22 -28.12 25.62 -5.14
C GLN A 22 -29.31 24.93 -5.84
N GLN A 23 -29.75 25.45 -6.99
CA GLN A 23 -30.80 24.83 -7.81
C GLN A 23 -30.31 23.51 -8.43
N GLN A 24 -29.07 23.47 -8.94
CA GLN A 24 -28.49 22.28 -9.51
C GLN A 24 -28.27 21.17 -8.48
N LEU A 25 -27.92 21.52 -7.24
CA LEU A 25 -27.86 20.57 -6.13
C LEU A 25 -29.27 20.08 -5.76
N ALA A 26 -30.24 20.99 -5.64
CA ALA A 26 -31.62 20.63 -5.32
C ALA A 26 -32.23 19.64 -6.32
N ALA A 27 -31.99 19.85 -7.62
CA ALA A 27 -32.42 18.96 -8.68
C ALA A 27 -31.81 17.56 -8.57
N ARG A 28 -30.50 17.46 -8.25
CA ARG A 28 -29.81 16.17 -8.06
C ARG A 28 -30.26 15.41 -6.81
N LEU A 29 -30.65 16.14 -5.77
CA LEU A 29 -31.14 15.58 -4.52
C LEU A 29 -32.64 15.27 -4.54
N CYS A 30 -33.37 15.67 -5.59
CA CYS A 30 -34.83 15.63 -5.66
C CYS A 30 -35.52 16.34 -4.47
N VAL A 31 -34.99 17.50 -4.06
CA VAL A 31 -35.56 18.33 -2.98
C VAL A 31 -35.77 19.77 -3.43
N SER A 32 -36.47 20.57 -2.63
CA SER A 32 -36.66 21.99 -2.96
C SER A 32 -35.38 22.81 -2.78
N THR A 33 -35.15 23.77 -3.67
CA THR A 33 -34.05 24.75 -3.55
C THR A 33 -34.12 25.52 -2.24
N SER A 34 -35.33 25.76 -1.72
CA SER A 34 -35.56 26.39 -0.41
C SER A 34 -34.99 25.55 0.74
N LEU A 35 -35.15 24.22 0.69
CA LEU A 35 -34.56 23.32 1.69
C LEU A 35 -33.03 23.37 1.64
N VAL A 36 -32.44 23.27 0.44
CA VAL A 36 -30.97 23.40 0.27
C VAL A 36 -30.48 24.73 0.84
N LYS A 37 -31.13 25.86 0.51
CA LYS A 37 -30.76 27.18 1.01
C LYS A 37 -30.85 27.27 2.53
N LYS A 38 -31.92 26.76 3.16
CA LYS A 38 -32.09 26.75 4.62
C LYS A 38 -31.03 25.89 5.32
N VAL A 39 -30.68 24.75 4.75
CA VAL A 39 -29.65 23.85 5.27
C VAL A 39 -28.25 24.46 5.13
N GLU A 40 -27.91 25.02 3.96
CA GLU A 40 -26.61 25.67 3.74
C GLU A 40 -26.40 26.92 4.61
N GLN A 41 -27.48 27.66 4.89
CA GLN A 41 -27.46 28.82 5.78
C GLN A 41 -27.52 28.45 7.27
N GLY A 42 -27.60 27.16 7.60
CA GLY A 42 -27.69 26.67 8.97
C GLY A 42 -28.99 27.08 9.70
N ARG A 43 -30.05 27.43 8.94
CA ARG A 43 -31.39 27.75 9.46
C ARG A 43 -32.23 26.51 9.76
N THR A 44 -31.88 25.38 9.15
CA THR A 44 -32.51 24.08 9.41
C THR A 44 -31.42 23.02 9.44
N PRO A 45 -31.39 22.13 10.44
CA PRO A 45 -30.43 21.03 10.45
C PRO A 45 -30.71 20.08 9.27
N PRO A 46 -29.68 19.55 8.60
CA PRO A 46 -29.89 18.53 7.58
C PRO A 46 -30.44 17.26 8.22
N SER A 47 -31.45 16.65 7.61
CA SER A 47 -31.91 15.33 8.01
C SER A 47 -30.90 14.25 7.60
N PRO A 48 -30.88 13.08 8.27
CA PRO A 48 -30.02 11.96 7.85
C PRO A 48 -30.23 11.56 6.37
N ALA A 49 -31.48 11.61 5.88
CA ALA A 49 -31.79 11.36 4.47
C ALA A 49 -31.19 12.41 3.53
N PHE A 50 -31.20 13.69 3.92
CA PHE A 50 -30.56 14.77 3.16
C PHE A 50 -29.03 14.58 3.09
N VAL A 51 -28.39 14.22 4.20
CA VAL A 51 -26.94 13.93 4.25
C VAL A 51 -26.59 12.73 3.38
N ALA A 52 -27.36 11.63 3.46
CA ALA A 52 -27.14 10.43 2.64
C ALA A 52 -27.32 10.72 1.14
N ALA A 53 -28.32 11.53 0.76
CA ALA A 53 -28.52 11.96 -0.62
C ALA A 53 -27.35 12.81 -1.12
N CYS A 54 -26.85 13.74 -0.30
CA CYS A 54 -25.65 14.51 -0.62
C CYS A 54 -24.43 13.61 -0.81
N ALA A 55 -24.21 12.66 0.10
CA ALA A 55 -23.08 11.72 0.04
C ALA A 55 -23.09 10.93 -1.27
N LYS A 56 -24.27 10.43 -1.65
CA LYS A 56 -24.48 9.71 -2.92
C LYS A 56 -24.20 10.59 -4.14
N VAL A 57 -24.69 11.83 -4.16
CA VAL A 57 -24.54 12.74 -5.31
C VAL A 57 -23.08 13.22 -5.46
N PHE A 58 -22.36 13.42 -4.36
CA PHE A 58 -20.95 13.83 -4.39
C PHE A 58 -19.96 12.67 -4.47
N GLY A 59 -20.41 11.42 -4.28
CA GLY A 59 -19.54 10.24 -4.29
C GLY A 59 -18.61 10.14 -3.08
N VAL A 60 -19.05 10.62 -1.91
CA VAL A 60 -18.27 10.68 -0.66
C VAL A 60 -18.99 9.93 0.47
N ASP A 61 -18.26 9.50 1.51
CA ASP A 61 -18.88 8.94 2.73
C ASP A 61 -19.62 10.03 3.54
N THR A 62 -20.70 9.68 4.23
CA THR A 62 -21.50 10.63 5.02
C THR A 62 -20.70 11.32 6.13
N ARG A 63 -19.66 10.67 6.65
CA ARG A 63 -18.73 11.26 7.64
C ARG A 63 -17.91 12.41 7.06
N GLU A 64 -17.62 12.37 5.75
CA GLU A 64 -16.87 13.42 5.05
C GLU A 64 -17.66 14.73 4.95
N LEU A 65 -18.99 14.63 4.80
CA LEU A 65 -19.88 15.80 4.76
C LEU A 65 -20.04 16.49 6.12
N HIS A 66 -19.71 15.81 7.21
CA HIS A 66 -19.72 16.38 8.55
C HIS A 66 -18.38 17.05 8.93
N GLY A 67 -17.45 17.17 7.99
CA GLY A 67 -16.15 17.81 8.22
C GLY A 67 -15.22 17.04 9.16
N VAL A 68 -15.59 15.82 9.56
CA VAL A 68 -14.79 14.97 10.44
C VAL A 68 -14.44 13.69 9.69
N ARG A 69 -13.32 13.75 8.95
CA ARG A 69 -12.59 12.54 8.61
C ARG A 69 -11.69 12.21 9.79
N VAL A 70 -12.20 11.39 10.72
CA VAL A 70 -11.36 10.79 11.77
C VAL A 70 -10.18 10.03 11.13
N SER A 71 -10.36 9.52 9.90
CA SER A 71 -9.30 8.90 9.09
C SER A 71 -8.11 9.82 8.85
N ASP A 72 -8.33 11.03 8.32
CA ASP A 72 -7.25 11.90 7.85
C ASP A 72 -6.42 12.43 9.02
N ALA A 73 -7.06 12.82 10.13
CA ALA A 73 -6.34 13.25 11.34
C ALA A 73 -5.55 12.10 12.00
N VAL A 74 -6.04 10.87 11.90
CA VAL A 74 -5.34 9.67 12.40
C VAL A 74 -4.19 9.28 11.46
N GLU A 75 -4.39 9.39 10.15
CA GLU A 75 -3.36 9.19 9.13
C GLU A 75 -2.24 10.22 9.25
N ASP A 76 -2.57 11.51 9.42
CA ASP A 76 -1.59 12.59 9.65
C ASP A 76 -0.80 12.34 10.93
N PHE A 77 -1.45 12.04 12.05
CA PHE A 77 -0.77 11.73 13.31
C PHE A 77 0.15 10.51 13.21
N HIS A 78 -0.30 9.44 12.53
CA HIS A 78 0.54 8.27 12.29
C HIS A 78 1.70 8.57 11.34
N SER A 79 1.50 9.45 10.35
CA SER A 79 2.52 9.87 9.40
C SER A 79 3.60 10.74 10.05
N GLU A 80 3.22 11.67 10.92
CA GLU A 80 4.14 12.47 11.74
C GLU A 80 4.96 11.57 12.67
N ARG A 81 4.30 10.66 13.40
CA ARG A 81 4.99 9.71 14.28
C ARG A 81 5.97 8.79 13.53
N ALA A 82 5.66 8.47 12.28
CA ALA A 82 6.48 7.61 11.44
C ALA A 82 7.51 8.37 10.60
N ASP A 83 7.55 9.71 10.70
CA ASP A 83 8.51 10.56 10.00
C ASP A 83 8.40 10.46 8.46
N ILE A 84 7.17 10.35 7.95
CA ILE A 84 6.89 10.30 6.50
C ILE A 84 7.42 11.53 5.74
N PRO A 85 7.42 12.77 6.27
CA PRO A 85 8.02 13.91 5.59
C PRO A 85 9.50 13.69 5.20
N GLN A 86 10.28 13.01 6.04
CA GLN A 86 11.69 12.71 5.81
C GLN A 86 11.87 11.61 4.77
N LEU A 87 10.97 10.63 4.74
CA LEU A 87 10.93 9.64 3.66
C LEU A 87 10.53 10.27 2.32
N ARG A 88 9.61 11.25 2.33
CA ARG A 88 9.24 12.05 1.17
C ARG A 88 10.44 12.85 0.66
N GLU A 89 11.14 13.56 1.54
CA GLU A 89 12.37 14.30 1.19
C GLU A 89 13.42 13.36 0.58
N ALA A 90 13.73 12.24 1.23
CA ALA A 90 14.73 11.29 0.75
C ALA A 90 14.39 10.73 -0.64
N LEU A 91 13.12 10.43 -0.93
CA LEU A 91 12.69 9.97 -2.27
C LEU A 91 12.90 11.03 -3.37
N HIS A 92 12.89 12.31 -3.00
CA HIS A 92 13.16 13.43 -3.91
C HIS A 92 14.64 13.76 -4.04
N ALA A 93 15.48 13.42 -3.06
CA ALA A 93 16.92 13.70 -3.03
C ALA A 93 17.78 12.72 -3.84
N PHE A 94 17.28 12.27 -5.01
CA PHE A 94 17.99 11.29 -5.84
C PHE A 94 19.18 11.89 -6.60
N ASP A 95 19.18 13.21 -6.79
CA ASP A 95 20.19 14.02 -7.50
C ASP A 95 21.06 14.85 -6.54
N ASP A 96 20.61 15.06 -5.30
CA ASP A 96 21.40 15.64 -4.21
C ASP A 96 21.26 14.81 -2.91
N PRO A 97 21.76 13.55 -2.89
CA PRO A 97 21.66 12.71 -1.70
C PRO A 97 22.61 13.18 -0.60
N ARG A 98 22.07 13.37 0.62
CA ARG A 98 22.81 13.86 1.79
C ARG A 98 22.77 12.87 2.95
N PRO A 99 23.55 11.76 2.91
CA PRO A 99 23.64 10.87 4.06
C PRO A 99 24.25 11.60 5.25
N THR A 100 23.74 11.33 6.45
CA THR A 100 24.26 11.93 7.69
C THR A 100 25.37 11.10 8.34
N ALA A 101 25.51 9.84 7.93
CA ALA A 101 26.53 8.92 8.41
C ALA A 101 27.68 8.79 7.38
N PRO A 102 28.85 8.28 7.81
CA PRO A 102 29.91 7.90 6.88
C PRO A 102 29.39 6.97 5.79
N GLU A 103 30.04 7.03 4.63
CA GLU A 103 29.64 6.25 3.48
C GLU A 103 29.66 4.74 3.75
N LEU A 104 28.61 4.07 3.27
CA LEU A 104 28.42 2.63 3.43
C LEU A 104 28.65 1.92 2.10
N GLY A 105 29.36 0.79 2.16
CA GLY A 105 29.58 -0.08 1.02
C GLY A 105 28.35 -0.95 0.67
N PRO A 106 28.39 -1.65 -0.48
CA PRO A 106 27.28 -2.51 -0.93
C PRO A 106 26.85 -3.58 0.08
N HIS A 107 27.80 -4.14 0.83
CA HIS A 107 27.52 -5.18 1.82
C HIS A 107 26.76 -4.62 3.04
N GLU A 108 27.18 -3.47 3.55
CA GLU A 108 26.53 -2.81 4.69
C GLU A 108 25.11 -2.37 4.32
N LEU A 109 24.94 -1.83 3.11
CA LEU A 109 23.62 -1.45 2.58
C LEU A 109 22.71 -2.66 2.37
N ARG A 110 23.26 -3.81 1.98
CA ARG A 110 22.51 -5.07 1.94
C ARG A 110 22.01 -5.45 3.33
N VAL A 111 22.86 -5.39 4.36
CA VAL A 111 22.50 -5.72 5.74
C VAL A 111 21.40 -4.79 6.27
N LEU A 112 21.47 -3.49 5.95
CA LEU A 112 20.43 -2.54 6.31
C LEU A 112 19.10 -2.84 5.61
N LEU A 113 19.12 -3.16 4.32
CA LEU A 113 17.91 -3.57 3.61
C LEU A 113 17.30 -4.88 4.12
N ASP A 114 18.14 -5.84 4.51
CA ASP A 114 17.67 -7.08 5.15
C ASP A 114 16.98 -6.78 6.48
N ARG A 115 17.50 -5.81 7.24
CA ARG A 115 16.86 -5.33 8.47
C ARG A 115 15.52 -4.66 8.17
N SER A 116 15.47 -3.81 7.15
CA SER A 116 14.25 -3.14 6.69
C SER A 116 13.17 -4.15 6.28
N GLU A 117 13.53 -5.22 5.57
CA GLU A 117 12.60 -6.30 5.24
C GLU A 117 12.09 -7.03 6.51
N ARG A 118 12.97 -7.29 7.49
CA ARG A 118 12.53 -7.88 8.77
C ARG A 118 11.53 -6.99 9.49
N LEU A 119 11.71 -5.67 9.47
CA LEU A 119 10.74 -4.72 10.03
C LEU A 119 9.40 -4.77 9.27
N ARG A 120 9.44 -4.80 7.94
CA ARG A 120 8.23 -4.96 7.09
C ARG A 120 7.48 -6.25 7.42
N ALA A 121 8.18 -7.38 7.44
CA ALA A 121 7.61 -8.69 7.74
C ALA A 121 7.07 -8.77 9.18
N GLY A 122 7.67 -8.05 10.11
CA GLY A 122 7.20 -7.87 11.49
C GLY A 122 6.11 -6.82 11.66
N GLN A 123 5.64 -6.18 10.57
CA GLN A 123 4.66 -5.09 10.58
C GLN A 123 5.08 -3.86 11.42
N ARG A 124 6.39 -3.66 11.62
CA ARG A 124 6.99 -2.50 12.30
C ARG A 124 7.17 -1.34 11.31
N TYR A 125 6.07 -0.88 10.73
CA TYR A 125 6.09 0.11 9.64
C TYR A 125 6.59 1.49 10.10
N ASP A 126 6.43 1.82 11.37
CA ASP A 126 6.94 3.05 11.98
C ASP A 126 8.48 3.08 12.05
N ASP A 127 9.09 1.99 12.51
CA ASP A 127 10.56 1.86 12.50
C ASP A 127 11.10 1.83 11.07
N LEU A 128 10.39 1.16 10.17
CA LEU A 128 10.78 1.05 8.78
C LEU A 128 10.75 2.40 8.08
N ALA A 129 9.68 3.18 8.28
CA ALA A 129 9.55 4.53 7.73
C ALA A 129 10.68 5.45 8.21
N ARG A 130 11.03 5.40 9.51
CA ARG A 130 12.15 6.17 10.07
C ARG A 130 13.53 5.73 9.58
N GLY A 131 13.71 4.45 9.25
CA GLY A 131 15.01 3.90 8.84
C GLY A 131 15.34 4.06 7.35
N LEU A 132 14.32 4.06 6.48
CA LEU A 132 14.50 4.10 5.03
C LEU A 132 15.18 5.37 4.47
N PRO A 133 14.98 6.59 5.01
CA PRO A 133 15.56 7.81 4.44
C PRO A 133 17.08 7.74 4.27
N GLN A 134 17.81 7.35 5.34
CA GLN A 134 19.27 7.24 5.30
C GLN A 134 19.74 6.12 4.36
N VAL A 135 19.01 5.01 4.31
CA VAL A 135 19.31 3.92 3.37
C VAL A 135 19.17 4.39 1.92
N LEU A 136 18.15 5.19 1.61
CA LEU A 136 17.96 5.76 0.26
C LEU A 136 19.10 6.68 -0.13
N HIS A 137 19.50 7.63 0.73
CA HIS A 137 20.63 8.54 0.42
C HIS A 137 21.92 7.79 0.10
N HIS A 138 22.29 6.79 0.91
CA HIS A 138 23.48 5.99 0.62
C HIS A 138 23.35 5.16 -0.67
N LEU A 139 22.15 4.66 -0.97
CA LEU A 139 21.91 3.90 -2.21
C LEU A 139 21.94 4.78 -3.46
N TYR A 140 21.47 6.03 -3.39
CA TYR A 140 21.62 6.98 -4.49
C TYR A 140 23.09 7.25 -4.79
N LEU A 141 23.90 7.56 -3.76
CA LEU A 141 25.35 7.75 -3.92
C LEU A 141 26.04 6.50 -4.49
N LEU A 142 25.70 5.31 -3.99
CA LEU A 142 26.29 4.08 -4.50
C LEU A 142 25.93 3.85 -5.98
N ALA A 143 24.69 4.12 -6.37
CA ALA A 143 24.23 3.96 -7.76
C ALA A 143 24.86 4.99 -8.71
N GLU A 144 25.11 6.21 -8.23
CA GLU A 144 25.78 7.27 -8.99
C GLU A 144 27.26 6.93 -9.26
N ARG A 145 27.97 6.42 -8.25
CA ARG A 145 29.41 6.13 -8.32
C ARG A 145 29.75 4.85 -9.07
N THR A 146 28.74 4.04 -9.41
CA THR A 146 28.93 2.75 -10.08
C THR A 146 28.39 2.76 -11.50
N ALA A 147 29.27 2.45 -12.46
CA ALA A 147 28.95 2.51 -13.88
C ALA A 147 27.85 1.49 -14.27
N PRO A 148 26.85 1.89 -15.08
CA PRO A 148 25.89 0.96 -15.69
C PRO A 148 26.59 -0.17 -16.47
N GLY A 149 25.98 -1.36 -16.52
CA GLY A 149 26.51 -2.52 -17.24
C GLY A 149 27.70 -3.21 -16.57
N THR A 150 28.17 -2.71 -15.43
CA THR A 150 29.14 -3.44 -14.59
C THR A 150 28.41 -4.21 -13.50
N SER A 151 29.00 -5.32 -13.02
CA SER A 151 28.41 -6.10 -11.93
C SER A 151 28.17 -5.26 -10.66
N GLY A 152 29.10 -4.36 -10.31
CA GLY A 152 28.92 -3.44 -9.18
C GLY A 152 27.77 -2.46 -9.41
N GLY A 153 27.65 -1.91 -10.62
CA GLY A 153 26.54 -1.01 -10.97
C GLY A 153 25.18 -1.71 -10.99
N GLU A 154 25.10 -2.92 -11.52
CA GLU A 154 23.86 -3.71 -11.50
C GLU A 154 23.44 -4.05 -10.07
N GLN A 155 24.41 -4.39 -9.21
CA GLN A 155 24.16 -4.66 -7.79
C GLN A 155 23.66 -3.42 -7.04
N ALA A 156 24.25 -2.25 -7.29
CA ALA A 156 23.81 -0.97 -6.70
C ALA A 156 22.36 -0.64 -7.09
N ARG A 157 22.04 -0.75 -8.38
CA ARG A 157 20.67 -0.51 -8.89
C ARG A 157 19.68 -1.55 -8.38
N ALA A 158 20.10 -2.81 -8.20
CA ALA A 158 19.28 -3.85 -7.60
C ALA A 158 18.94 -3.55 -6.12
N LEU A 159 19.90 -3.02 -5.33
CA LEU A 159 19.66 -2.57 -3.96
C LEU A 159 18.66 -1.39 -3.94
N LEU A 160 18.89 -0.37 -4.78
CA LEU A 160 18.03 0.81 -4.84
C LEU A 160 16.61 0.48 -5.34
N HIS A 161 16.49 -0.46 -6.27
CA HIS A 161 15.21 -1.04 -6.70
C HIS A 161 14.45 -1.66 -5.51
N ASP A 162 15.13 -2.45 -4.68
CA ASP A 162 14.50 -3.09 -3.52
C ASP A 162 14.09 -2.08 -2.46
N ALA A 163 14.93 -1.07 -2.19
CA ALA A 163 14.60 0.04 -1.29
C ALA A 163 13.37 0.81 -1.76
N SER A 164 13.31 1.17 -3.05
CA SER A 164 12.18 1.91 -3.64
C SER A 164 10.86 1.13 -3.54
N ARG A 165 10.90 -0.20 -3.71
CA ARG A 165 9.73 -1.08 -3.50
C ARG A 165 9.29 -1.15 -2.04
N LEU A 166 10.24 -1.17 -1.10
CA LEU A 166 9.93 -1.09 0.33
C LEU A 166 9.27 0.24 0.67
N SER A 167 9.80 1.35 0.16
CA SER A 167 9.22 2.69 0.34
C SER A 167 7.79 2.74 -0.19
N THR A 168 7.51 2.18 -1.37
CA THR A 168 6.14 2.07 -1.93
C THR A 168 5.17 1.40 -0.95
N SER A 169 5.60 0.29 -0.32
CA SER A 169 4.76 -0.47 0.61
C SER A 169 4.50 0.28 1.92
N VAL A 170 5.52 0.99 2.42
CA VAL A 170 5.44 1.77 3.66
C VAL A 170 4.52 2.97 3.47
N VAL A 171 4.75 3.77 2.45
CA VAL A 171 4.03 5.05 2.29
C VAL A 171 2.57 4.82 1.91
N GLY A 172 2.30 3.76 1.15
CA GLY A 172 0.94 3.27 0.91
C GLY A 172 0.24 2.80 2.19
N ARG A 173 0.97 2.24 3.17
CA ARG A 173 0.41 1.83 4.47
C ARG A 173 -0.01 3.01 5.34
N PHE A 174 0.65 4.17 5.17
CA PHE A 174 0.38 5.42 5.87
C PHE A 174 -0.58 6.36 5.12
N GLY A 175 -1.18 5.94 4.01
CA GLY A 175 -2.18 6.75 3.30
C GLY A 175 -1.59 7.79 2.34
N HIS A 176 -0.36 7.62 1.86
CA HIS A 176 0.28 8.52 0.87
C HIS A 176 0.37 7.86 -0.52
N PRO A 177 -0.75 7.78 -1.28
CA PRO A 177 -0.78 7.12 -2.59
C PRO A 177 0.03 7.86 -3.67
N ASP A 178 0.14 9.19 -3.56
CA ASP A 178 1.00 10.02 -4.38
C ASP A 178 2.48 9.63 -4.22
N LEU A 179 2.91 9.49 -2.97
CA LEU A 179 4.28 9.09 -2.65
C LEU A 179 4.55 7.63 -3.05
N ALA A 180 3.54 6.76 -2.90
CA ALA A 180 3.63 5.37 -3.34
C ALA A 180 3.80 5.29 -4.86
N ALA A 181 3.11 6.16 -5.63
CA ALA A 181 3.28 6.23 -7.07
C ALA A 181 4.71 6.68 -7.45
N ILE A 182 5.24 7.73 -6.80
CA ILE A 182 6.63 8.20 -7.03
C ILE A 182 7.63 7.07 -6.73
N ALA A 183 7.54 6.45 -5.55
CA ALA A 183 8.42 5.34 -5.18
C ALA A 183 8.26 4.14 -6.15
N SER A 184 7.04 3.92 -6.66
CA SER A 184 6.79 2.86 -7.64
C SER A 184 7.49 3.13 -8.96
N GLU A 185 7.33 4.34 -9.51
CA GLU A 185 7.98 4.75 -10.75
C GLU A 185 9.51 4.60 -10.68
N ARG A 186 10.12 4.88 -9.52
CA ARG A 186 11.56 4.69 -9.31
C ARG A 186 11.99 3.24 -9.46
N HIS A 187 11.35 2.28 -8.79
CA HIS A 187 11.76 0.88 -8.93
C HIS A 187 11.49 0.36 -10.35
N VAL A 188 10.44 0.84 -11.02
CA VAL A 188 10.12 0.46 -12.40
C VAL A 188 11.20 0.94 -13.37
N ALA A 189 11.64 2.19 -13.22
CA ALA A 189 12.70 2.77 -14.05
C ALA A 189 14.05 2.07 -13.83
N LEU A 190 14.34 1.64 -12.60
CA LEU A 190 15.59 0.96 -12.26
C LEU A 190 15.65 -0.50 -12.73
N ALA A 191 14.51 -1.18 -12.82
CA ALA A 191 14.45 -2.63 -13.03
C ALA A 191 15.23 -3.15 -14.27
N PRO A 192 15.17 -2.52 -15.46
CA PRO A 192 15.96 -2.97 -16.60
C PRO A 192 17.48 -2.83 -16.37
N ALA A 193 17.89 -1.80 -15.63
CA ALA A 193 19.30 -1.48 -15.40
C ALA A 193 19.96 -2.36 -14.32
N THR A 194 19.24 -3.33 -13.76
CA THR A 194 19.80 -4.31 -12.81
C THR A 194 20.36 -5.56 -13.50
N GLY A 195 20.23 -5.69 -14.82
CA GLY A 195 20.65 -6.89 -15.57
C GLY A 195 19.81 -8.15 -15.26
N ASP A 196 18.72 -8.03 -14.49
CA ASP A 196 17.93 -9.16 -14.00
C ASP A 196 16.48 -9.05 -14.50
N PRO A 197 16.06 -9.84 -15.52
CA PRO A 197 14.73 -9.74 -16.11
C PRO A 197 13.61 -10.05 -15.13
N LEU A 198 13.88 -10.80 -14.06
CA LEU A 198 12.89 -11.10 -13.03
C LEU A 198 12.55 -9.86 -12.19
N ARG A 199 13.46 -8.88 -12.05
CA ARG A 199 13.16 -7.61 -11.34
C ARG A 199 12.17 -6.74 -12.10
N VAL A 200 12.19 -6.80 -13.44
CA VAL A 200 11.15 -6.19 -14.28
C VAL A 200 9.81 -6.87 -14.00
N ALA A 201 9.79 -8.20 -13.95
CA ALA A 201 8.57 -8.94 -13.67
C ALA A 201 8.01 -8.69 -12.26
N VAL A 202 8.89 -8.57 -11.27
CA VAL A 202 8.54 -8.17 -9.90
C VAL A 202 7.98 -6.75 -9.85
N SER A 203 8.56 -5.82 -10.62
CA SER A 203 8.01 -4.46 -10.76
C SER A 203 6.61 -4.46 -11.37
N ASP A 204 6.38 -5.28 -12.41
CA ASP A 204 5.06 -5.45 -13.02
C ASP A 204 4.04 -6.05 -12.04
N TRP A 205 4.45 -6.99 -11.18
CA TRP A 205 3.62 -7.51 -10.10
C TRP A 205 3.20 -6.40 -9.12
N HIS A 206 4.15 -5.57 -8.67
CA HIS A 206 3.86 -4.44 -7.76
C HIS A 206 2.90 -3.45 -8.41
N ARG A 207 3.18 -3.03 -9.65
CA ARG A 207 2.31 -2.12 -10.42
C ARG A 207 0.90 -2.64 -10.63
N SER A 208 0.72 -3.96 -10.75
CA SER A 208 -0.60 -4.57 -10.89
C SER A 208 -1.54 -4.25 -9.71
N SER A 209 -1.00 -3.92 -8.53
CA SER A 209 -1.78 -3.55 -7.35
C SER A 209 -2.59 -2.27 -7.57
N HIS A 210 -2.04 -1.31 -8.32
CA HIS A 210 -2.77 -0.08 -8.65
C HIS A 210 -3.99 -0.37 -9.54
N PHE A 211 -3.83 -1.24 -10.54
CA PHE A 211 -4.96 -1.67 -11.38
C PHE A 211 -6.01 -2.44 -10.57
N LEU A 212 -5.57 -3.29 -9.63
CA LEU A 212 -6.48 -4.02 -8.75
C LEU A 212 -7.29 -3.07 -7.85
N GLN A 213 -6.63 -2.10 -7.22
CA GLN A 213 -7.26 -1.13 -6.32
C GLN A 213 -8.19 -0.18 -7.07
N ALA A 214 -7.84 0.23 -8.29
CA ALA A 214 -8.65 1.10 -9.13
C ALA A 214 -9.79 0.37 -9.88
N GLY A 215 -9.92 -0.95 -9.74
CA GLY A 215 -10.94 -1.73 -10.46
C GLY A 215 -10.64 -1.95 -11.95
N HIS A 216 -9.45 -1.59 -12.42
CA HIS A 216 -9.02 -1.72 -13.82
C HIS A 216 -8.47 -3.13 -14.13
N TYR A 217 -9.28 -4.15 -13.84
CA TYR A 217 -8.84 -5.55 -13.82
C TYR A 217 -8.26 -6.04 -15.15
N SER A 218 -8.90 -5.68 -16.27
CA SER A 218 -8.45 -6.10 -17.60
C SER A 218 -7.07 -5.52 -17.97
N ALA A 219 -6.78 -4.28 -17.57
CA ALA A 219 -5.48 -3.66 -17.79
C ALA A 219 -4.39 -4.31 -16.92
N GLY A 220 -4.71 -4.62 -15.66
CA GLY A 220 -3.84 -5.39 -14.77
C GLY A 220 -3.52 -6.78 -15.32
N LEU A 221 -4.51 -7.51 -15.82
CA LEU A 221 -4.31 -8.82 -16.46
C LEU A 221 -3.38 -8.73 -17.67
N ARG A 222 -3.62 -7.78 -18.58
CA ARG A 222 -2.74 -7.59 -19.75
C ARG A 222 -1.30 -7.30 -19.36
N LEU A 223 -1.07 -6.56 -18.26
CA LEU A 223 0.26 -6.31 -17.73
C LEU A 223 0.93 -7.62 -17.27
N LEU A 224 0.23 -8.40 -16.44
CA LEU A 224 0.76 -9.65 -15.89
C LEU A 224 0.99 -10.71 -16.97
N ASP A 225 0.12 -10.81 -17.98
CA ASP A 225 0.31 -11.72 -19.11
C ASP A 225 1.59 -11.40 -19.90
N ARG A 226 1.87 -10.11 -20.14
CA ARG A 226 3.12 -9.68 -20.80
C ARG A 226 4.33 -10.00 -19.93
N SER A 227 4.22 -9.78 -18.62
CA SER A 227 5.29 -10.09 -17.66
C SER A 227 5.61 -11.59 -17.63
N LEU A 228 4.57 -12.44 -17.56
CA LEU A 228 4.70 -13.90 -17.63
C LEU A 228 5.37 -14.35 -18.93
N ARG A 229 4.95 -13.81 -20.10
CA ARG A 229 5.60 -14.11 -21.39
C ARG A 229 7.07 -13.72 -21.40
N ARG A 230 7.43 -12.56 -20.83
CA ARG A 230 8.82 -12.09 -20.78
C ARG A 230 9.73 -13.06 -20.03
N ILE A 231 9.23 -13.65 -18.95
CA ILE A 231 10.03 -14.58 -18.13
C ILE A 231 9.71 -16.05 -18.41
N ALA A 232 8.99 -16.32 -19.52
CA ALA A 232 8.44 -17.63 -19.83
C ALA A 232 9.48 -18.66 -20.24
N GLU A 233 10.76 -18.32 -20.40
CA GLU A 233 11.84 -19.28 -20.71
C GLU A 233 12.69 -19.61 -19.48
N HIS A 234 12.65 -18.77 -18.44
CA HIS A 234 13.41 -19.02 -17.21
C HIS A 234 12.73 -20.11 -16.37
N ARG A 235 13.55 -21.04 -15.84
CA ARG A 235 13.09 -22.27 -15.16
C ARG A 235 13.73 -22.50 -13.81
N ASP A 236 14.67 -21.67 -13.40
CA ASP A 236 15.27 -21.76 -12.07
C ASP A 236 14.23 -21.46 -10.98
N GLY A 237 14.54 -21.86 -9.75
CA GLY A 237 13.62 -21.72 -8.62
C GLY A 237 13.18 -20.27 -8.36
N ARG A 238 14.01 -19.25 -8.64
CA ARG A 238 13.63 -17.84 -8.45
C ARG A 238 12.64 -17.42 -9.52
N ALA A 239 12.89 -17.78 -10.78
CA ALA A 239 11.97 -17.53 -11.87
C ALA A 239 10.59 -18.19 -11.64
N LEU A 240 10.58 -19.45 -11.22
CA LEU A 240 9.35 -20.16 -10.85
C LEU A 240 8.62 -19.48 -9.68
N GLY A 241 9.36 -18.96 -8.70
CA GLY A 241 8.80 -18.15 -7.60
C GLY A 241 8.09 -16.89 -8.07
N VAL A 242 8.70 -16.15 -9.00
CA VAL A 242 8.11 -14.93 -9.57
C VAL A 242 6.90 -15.27 -10.44
N GLN A 243 7.00 -16.30 -11.30
CA GLN A 243 5.89 -16.79 -12.11
C GLN A 243 4.69 -17.20 -11.25
N ALA A 244 4.92 -17.94 -10.16
CA ALA A 244 3.86 -18.33 -9.24
C ALA A 244 3.11 -17.11 -8.68
N GLN A 245 3.82 -16.07 -8.24
CA GLN A 245 3.19 -14.87 -7.70
C GLN A 245 2.44 -14.04 -8.75
N LEU A 246 2.98 -13.94 -9.97
CA LEU A 246 2.29 -13.31 -11.10
C LEU A 246 0.98 -14.04 -11.40
N HIS A 247 1.01 -15.37 -11.44
CA HIS A 247 -0.18 -16.18 -11.60
C HIS A 247 -1.19 -16.00 -10.47
N LEU A 248 -0.77 -16.02 -9.20
CA LEU A 248 -1.68 -15.76 -8.07
C LEU A 248 -2.35 -14.38 -8.19
N ARG A 249 -1.60 -13.34 -8.56
CA ARG A 249 -2.17 -12.02 -8.74
C ARG A 249 -3.09 -11.92 -9.95
N ALA A 250 -2.74 -12.59 -11.05
CA ALA A 250 -3.59 -12.69 -12.23
C ALA A 250 -4.90 -13.44 -11.92
N ALA A 251 -4.85 -14.49 -11.10
CA ALA A 251 -6.05 -15.18 -10.63
C ALA A 251 -6.99 -14.24 -9.85
N VAL A 252 -6.44 -13.41 -8.95
CA VAL A 252 -7.23 -12.41 -8.21
C VAL A 252 -7.88 -11.40 -9.15
N LEU A 253 -7.13 -10.88 -10.14
CA LEU A 253 -7.67 -9.92 -11.11
C LEU A 253 -8.76 -10.56 -11.99
N ALA A 254 -8.56 -11.79 -12.46
CA ALA A 254 -9.54 -12.54 -13.25
C ALA A 254 -10.83 -12.81 -12.47
N ALA A 255 -10.71 -13.25 -11.21
CA ALA A 255 -11.86 -13.47 -10.34
C ALA A 255 -12.63 -12.16 -10.10
N ARG A 256 -11.93 -11.04 -9.88
CA ARG A 256 -12.55 -9.71 -9.70
C ARG A 256 -13.22 -9.18 -10.96
N SER A 257 -12.78 -9.60 -12.15
CA SER A 257 -13.47 -9.32 -13.42
C SER A 257 -14.61 -10.27 -13.74
N GLY A 258 -14.92 -11.26 -12.89
CA GLY A 258 -15.98 -12.25 -13.10
C GLY A 258 -15.60 -13.42 -14.01
N ASP A 259 -14.30 -13.60 -14.31
CA ASP A 259 -13.79 -14.69 -15.15
C ASP A 259 -13.23 -15.81 -14.27
N ALA A 260 -14.12 -16.68 -13.79
CA ALA A 260 -13.76 -17.78 -12.89
C ALA A 260 -12.84 -18.82 -13.57
N GLY A 261 -13.08 -19.14 -14.84
CA GLY A 261 -12.29 -20.12 -15.58
C GLY A 261 -10.83 -19.70 -15.70
N ARG A 262 -10.60 -18.44 -16.10
CA ARG A 262 -9.24 -17.89 -16.18
C ARG A 262 -8.57 -17.76 -14.81
N ALA A 263 -9.34 -17.47 -13.76
CA ALA A 263 -8.81 -17.47 -12.40
C ALA A 263 -8.30 -18.87 -11.99
N ASP A 264 -9.07 -19.92 -12.29
CA ASP A 264 -8.70 -21.30 -12.00
C ASP A 264 -7.47 -21.77 -12.78
N ASP A 265 -7.35 -21.37 -14.06
CA ASP A 265 -6.17 -21.66 -14.88
C ASP A 265 -4.90 -21.03 -14.28
N HIS A 266 -4.96 -19.75 -13.90
CA HIS A 266 -3.84 -19.11 -13.22
C HIS A 266 -3.51 -19.75 -11.87
N MET A 267 -4.51 -20.16 -11.09
CA MET A 267 -4.27 -20.91 -9.85
C MET A 267 -3.59 -22.26 -10.11
N ARG A 268 -3.94 -22.96 -11.19
CA ARG A 268 -3.29 -24.21 -11.61
C ARG A 268 -1.83 -23.97 -11.99
N SER A 269 -1.55 -23.00 -12.85
CA SER A 269 -0.18 -22.64 -13.26
C SER A 269 0.68 -22.20 -12.07
N SER A 270 0.11 -21.47 -11.11
CA SER A 270 0.84 -21.13 -9.87
C SER A 270 1.22 -22.38 -9.07
N ARG A 271 0.31 -23.35 -8.91
CA ARG A 271 0.59 -24.60 -8.19
C ARG A 271 1.64 -25.45 -8.91
N GLU A 272 1.60 -25.51 -10.23
CA GLU A 272 2.59 -26.21 -11.05
C GLU A 272 3.99 -25.61 -10.86
N ALA A 273 4.11 -24.27 -10.90
CA ALA A 273 5.39 -23.60 -10.64
C ALA A 273 5.92 -23.93 -9.23
N ILE A 274 5.05 -23.93 -8.22
CA ILE A 274 5.40 -24.33 -6.84
C ILE A 274 5.87 -25.78 -6.77
N GLY A 275 5.14 -26.72 -7.40
CA GLY A 275 5.48 -28.14 -7.44
C GLY A 275 6.82 -28.43 -8.12
N ARG A 276 7.30 -27.53 -8.97
CA ARG A 276 8.59 -27.61 -9.67
C ARG A 276 9.76 -26.99 -8.90
N GLY A 277 9.56 -26.59 -7.64
CA GLY A 277 10.62 -26.06 -6.79
C GLY A 277 10.74 -24.54 -6.78
N ALA A 278 9.61 -23.81 -6.93
CA ALA A 278 9.60 -22.37 -6.76
C ALA A 278 10.14 -21.94 -5.39
N VAL A 279 11.06 -20.98 -5.39
CA VAL A 279 11.50 -20.30 -4.17
C VAL A 279 10.35 -19.42 -3.66
N ALA A 280 9.95 -19.60 -2.40
CA ALA A 280 8.81 -18.87 -1.82
C ALA A 280 9.00 -17.34 -1.81
N THR A 281 10.25 -16.89 -1.63
CA THR A 281 10.60 -15.46 -1.56
C THR A 281 11.79 -15.19 -2.48
N PRO A 282 11.58 -15.12 -3.81
CA PRO A 282 12.67 -14.99 -4.79
C PRO A 282 13.38 -13.63 -4.74
N TYR A 283 12.70 -12.60 -4.21
CA TYR A 283 13.23 -11.26 -3.95
C TYR A 283 12.62 -10.71 -2.65
N PHE A 284 13.21 -9.63 -2.11
CA PHE A 284 12.58 -8.88 -1.02
C PHE A 284 11.16 -8.46 -1.40
N ASN A 285 10.25 -8.46 -0.43
CA ASN A 285 8.89 -7.92 -0.59
C ASN A 285 8.09 -8.50 -1.78
N THR A 286 8.37 -9.75 -2.16
CA THR A 286 7.56 -10.52 -3.13
C THR A 286 6.63 -11.51 -2.43
N GLY A 287 6.90 -11.82 -1.15
CA GLY A 287 6.01 -12.62 -0.32
C GLY A 287 5.19 -11.75 0.62
N GLU A 288 3.87 -11.76 0.46
CA GLU A 288 2.97 -11.57 1.59
C GLU A 288 2.99 -12.87 2.39
N ARG A 289 3.82 -12.97 3.43
CA ARG A 289 3.63 -14.05 4.40
C ARG A 289 2.24 -13.82 5.01
N ALA A 290 1.29 -14.69 4.70
CA ALA A 290 0.05 -14.78 5.45
C ALA A 290 0.41 -14.79 6.95
N PRO A 291 -0.28 -14.00 7.80
CA PRO A 291 -0.02 -14.02 9.22
C PRO A 291 -0.10 -15.47 9.69
N ARG A 292 0.95 -15.96 10.36
CA ARG A 292 0.95 -17.31 10.96
C ARG A 292 -0.36 -17.41 11.73
N ARG A 293 -1.26 -18.31 11.32
CA ARG A 293 -2.40 -18.69 12.16
C ARG A 293 -1.79 -19.11 13.49
N ARG A 294 -1.95 -18.29 14.53
CA ARG A 294 -1.76 -18.77 15.90
C ARG A 294 -2.65 -20.01 15.99
N ALA A 295 -2.04 -21.16 16.23
CA ALA A 295 -2.78 -22.37 16.52
C ALA A 295 -3.66 -22.06 17.74
N LEU A 296 -4.95 -21.81 17.51
CA LEU A 296 -5.97 -21.96 18.53
C LEU A 296 -6.04 -23.46 18.80
N VAL A 297 -5.15 -23.92 19.68
CA VAL A 297 -5.25 -25.22 20.31
C VAL A 297 -6.61 -25.26 20.99
N ARG A 298 -7.50 -26.09 20.45
CA ARG A 298 -8.76 -26.47 21.07
C ARG A 298 -8.43 -27.25 22.35
N GLY A 299 -8.33 -26.54 23.48
CA GLY A 299 -8.40 -27.12 24.80
C GLY A 299 -9.85 -27.09 25.29
N ARG A 300 -10.61 -28.16 25.03
CA ARG A 300 -11.81 -28.44 25.84
C ARG A 300 -11.32 -28.77 27.24
N GLY A 301 -11.61 -27.90 28.20
CA GLY A 301 -11.30 -28.15 29.60
C GLY A 301 -11.89 -27.06 30.48
N ARG A 302 -13.08 -27.32 31.03
CA ARG A 302 -13.65 -26.51 32.10
C ARG A 302 -12.67 -26.57 33.28
N ALA A 303 -12.08 -25.44 33.64
CA ALA A 303 -11.40 -25.30 34.92
C ALA A 303 -11.97 -24.07 35.63
N ARG A 304 -12.64 -24.36 36.75
CA ARG A 304 -13.18 -23.41 37.71
C ARG A 304 -12.05 -22.53 38.25
N TRP A 305 -12.31 -21.23 38.37
CA TRP A 305 -11.48 -20.31 39.14
C TRP A 305 -11.84 -20.43 40.62
N PRO A 306 -10.90 -20.67 41.56
CA PRO A 306 -11.14 -20.47 42.97
C PRO A 306 -10.44 -19.21 43.49
N GLY A 307 -11.21 -18.40 44.23
CA GLY A 307 -10.74 -17.87 45.51
C GLY A 307 -10.34 -16.41 45.56
N PHE A 308 -11.31 -15.52 45.78
CA PHE A 308 -11.09 -14.29 46.56
C PHE A 308 -11.65 -14.49 47.98
N SER A 309 -10.73 -14.49 48.94
CA SER A 309 -10.82 -14.01 50.33
C SER A 309 -12.06 -14.35 51.21
N ARG A 310 -11.80 -15.00 52.35
CA ARG A 310 -11.89 -14.43 53.73
C ARG A 310 -12.20 -15.55 54.74
N ARG A 311 -11.28 -15.79 55.69
CA ARG A 311 -11.36 -15.40 57.12
C ARG A 311 -10.28 -16.14 57.93
N PRO A 312 -9.63 -15.48 58.90
CA PRO A 312 -8.85 -16.14 59.94
C PRO A 312 -9.72 -16.51 61.15
N GLU A 313 -9.35 -17.55 61.88
CA GLU A 313 -9.23 -17.59 63.37
C GLU A 313 -9.16 -19.02 63.93
N ALA A 314 -8.29 -19.16 64.94
CA ALA A 314 -8.24 -20.15 66.04
C ALA A 314 -8.07 -21.63 65.64
N THR A 315 -7.11 -22.40 66.15
CA THR A 315 -6.42 -22.39 67.45
C THR A 315 -5.09 -23.13 67.30
#